data_AF-A0A1M3Q3X6-F1
#
_entry.id   AF-A0A1M3Q3X6-F1
#
_cell.length_a   1.000
_cell.length_b   1.000
_cell.length_c   1.000
_cell.angle_alpha   90.00
_cell.angle_beta   90.00
_cell.angle_gamma   90.00
#
_symmetry.space_group_name_H-M   'P 1'
#
loop_
_entity.id
_entity.type
_entity.pdbx_description
1 polymer ?
#
loop_
_entity_poly.entity_id
_entity_poly.type
_entity_poly.pdbx_seq_one_letter_code
_entity_poly.pdbx_strand_id
1 'polypeptide(L)'
;MHETFFTDPRSWVAIAFVIFVLVFGRKIWAALAAMLDKRAETIRAELAEAQRLRQEAEAMLKDASTRREAALADATALLAGAKTEAARLAAAAAAEAQASAARREQMAMSRIAAAEKAAVDDVRIAAAEVAAAAARTVISEGLTAQADGVLVDQAINGLPAALAGRRAA
;
A
#
# COMPACT_ATOMS: atom_id res chain seq x y z
N MET A 1 71.64 77.18 -56.01
CA MET A 1 71.10 77.17 -54.63
C MET A 1 70.59 75.76 -54.33
N HIS A 2 71.49 74.81 -54.05
CA HIS A 2 71.10 73.40 -53.85
C HIS A 2 71.97 72.71 -52.81
N GLU A 3 72.28 73.33 -51.67
CA GLU A 3 72.97 72.60 -50.59
C GLU A 3 72.49 73.08 -49.22
N THR A 4 71.45 72.42 -48.70
CA THR A 4 71.11 72.39 -47.25
C THR A 4 70.06 71.31 -46.89
N PHE A 5 69.45 70.60 -47.85
CA PHE A 5 68.52 69.51 -47.53
C PHE A 5 69.18 68.30 -46.84
N PHE A 6 70.46 68.05 -47.10
CA PHE A 6 71.20 66.90 -46.52
C PHE A 6 71.95 67.25 -45.22
N THR A 7 72.05 68.53 -44.85
CA THR A 7 72.82 69.00 -43.69
C THR A 7 71.94 69.43 -42.51
N ASP A 8 70.62 69.46 -42.69
CA ASP A 8 69.66 69.78 -41.63
C ASP A 8 69.42 68.53 -40.76
N PRO A 9 69.66 68.57 -39.44
CA PRO A 9 69.43 67.41 -38.55
C PRO A 9 68.01 66.82 -38.66
N ARG A 10 67.02 67.64 -39.02
CA ARG A 10 65.62 67.21 -39.18
C ARG A 10 65.42 66.24 -40.34
N SER A 11 66.13 66.41 -41.46
CA SER A 11 66.01 65.50 -42.61
C SER A 11 66.68 64.15 -42.34
N TRP A 12 67.80 64.14 -41.62
CA TRP A 12 68.43 62.89 -41.17
C TRP A 12 67.53 62.10 -40.20
N VAL A 13 66.86 62.79 -39.27
CA VAL A 13 65.87 62.17 -38.37
C VAL A 13 64.68 61.61 -39.17
N ALA A 14 64.19 62.32 -40.18
CA ALA A 14 63.11 61.83 -41.04
C ALA A 14 63.53 60.58 -41.84
N ILE A 15 64.75 60.55 -42.39
CA ILE A 15 65.29 59.39 -43.11
C ILE A 15 65.44 58.18 -42.17
N ALA A 16 65.99 58.40 -40.96
CA ALA A 16 66.10 57.35 -39.95
C ALA A 16 64.72 56.83 -39.50
N PHE A 17 63.71 57.70 -39.36
CA PHE A 17 62.34 57.32 -39.06
C PHE A 17 61.71 56.49 -40.18
N VAL A 18 61.89 56.87 -41.44
CA VAL A 18 61.37 56.11 -42.59
C VAL A 18 62.02 54.73 -42.67
N ILE A 19 63.35 54.63 -42.49
CA ILE A 19 64.05 53.33 -42.46
C ILE A 19 63.56 52.48 -41.28
N PHE A 20 63.38 53.08 -40.09
CA PHE A 20 62.83 52.39 -38.92
C PHE A 20 61.42 51.84 -39.20
N VAL A 21 60.53 52.65 -39.78
CA VAL A 21 59.18 52.22 -40.14
C VAL A 21 59.19 51.14 -41.22
N LEU A 22 60.07 51.22 -42.22
CA LEU A 22 60.19 50.18 -43.25
C LEU A 22 60.66 48.84 -42.68
N VAL A 23 61.60 48.84 -41.73
CA VAL A 23 62.13 47.61 -41.13
C VAL A 23 61.20 47.05 -40.04
N PHE A 24 60.69 47.90 -39.14
CA PHE A 24 59.93 47.48 -37.95
C PHE A 24 58.42 47.67 -38.06
N GLY A 25 57.93 48.55 -38.94
CA GLY A 25 56.51 48.88 -39.06
C GLY A 25 55.64 47.66 -39.38
N ARG A 26 56.11 46.77 -40.27
CA ARG A 26 55.39 45.52 -40.58
C ARG A 26 55.25 44.60 -39.37
N LYS A 27 56.28 44.52 -38.51
CA LYS A 27 56.26 43.70 -37.30
C LYS A 27 55.36 44.29 -36.22
N ILE A 28 55.40 45.61 -36.04
CA ILE A 28 54.51 46.32 -35.09
C ILE A 28 53.05 46.19 -35.53
N TRP A 29 52.76 46.42 -36.81
CA TRP A 29 51.41 46.28 -37.35
C TRP A 29 50.88 44.85 -37.23
N ALA A 30 51.69 43.85 -37.56
CA ALA A 30 51.32 42.44 -37.42
C ALA A 30 51.05 42.06 -35.96
N ALA A 31 51.85 42.55 -35.00
CA ALA A 31 51.63 42.29 -33.58
C ALA A 31 50.33 42.93 -33.05
N LEU A 32 50.01 44.16 -33.48
CA LEU A 32 48.76 44.82 -33.12
C LEU A 32 47.55 44.11 -33.71
N ALA A 33 47.58 43.79 -35.00
CA ALA A 33 46.52 43.02 -35.65
C ALA A 33 46.29 41.67 -34.96
N ALA A 34 47.36 40.92 -34.69
CA ALA A 34 47.27 39.64 -33.98
C ALA A 34 46.66 39.76 -32.57
N MET A 35 46.94 40.85 -31.84
CA MET A 35 46.32 41.08 -30.53
C MET A 35 44.82 41.36 -30.64
N LEU A 36 44.41 42.18 -31.62
CA LEU A 36 43.01 42.48 -31.87
C LEU A 36 42.24 41.24 -32.32
N ASP A 37 42.81 40.47 -33.24
CA ASP A 37 42.23 39.20 -33.71
C ASP A 37 42.09 38.21 -32.56
N LYS A 38 43.11 38.07 -31.70
CA LYS A 38 43.04 37.21 -30.52
C LYS A 38 41.90 37.62 -29.59
N ARG A 39 41.72 38.93 -29.34
CA ARG A 39 40.60 39.43 -28.53
C ARG A 39 39.25 39.16 -29.19
N ALA A 40 39.15 39.36 -30.50
CA ALA A 40 37.92 39.08 -31.24
C ALA A 40 37.54 37.61 -31.18
N GLU A 41 38.51 36.70 -31.33
CA GLU A 41 38.31 35.25 -31.20
C GLU A 41 37.90 34.85 -29.78
N THR A 42 38.54 35.40 -28.74
CA THR A 42 38.13 35.17 -27.35
C THR A 42 36.69 35.61 -27.10
N ILE A 43 36.31 36.82 -27.54
CA ILE A 43 34.94 37.32 -27.38
C ILE A 43 33.93 36.45 -28.15
N ARG A 44 34.26 36.03 -29.38
CA ARG A 44 33.42 35.12 -30.16
C ARG A 44 33.23 33.78 -29.45
N ALA A 45 34.30 33.21 -28.91
CA ALA A 45 34.25 31.96 -28.16
C ALA A 45 33.40 32.09 -26.89
N GLU A 46 33.57 33.17 -26.12
CA GLU A 46 32.77 33.45 -24.93
C GLU A 46 31.28 33.65 -25.26
N LEU A 47 30.96 34.37 -26.34
CA LEU A 47 29.59 34.55 -26.80
C LEU A 47 28.96 33.23 -27.28
N ALA A 48 29.70 32.40 -28.01
CA ALA A 48 29.24 31.09 -28.45
C ALA A 48 28.97 30.17 -27.24
N GLU A 49 29.86 30.17 -26.26
CA GLU A 49 29.68 29.40 -25.03
C GLU A 49 28.49 29.90 -24.21
N ALA A 50 28.32 31.22 -24.07
CA ALA A 50 27.18 31.81 -23.39
C ALA A 50 25.85 31.45 -24.09
N GLN A 51 25.82 31.45 -25.43
CA GLN A 51 24.66 31.01 -26.20
C GLN A 51 24.37 29.51 -25.98
N ARG A 52 25.41 28.67 -25.98
CA ARG A 52 25.29 27.24 -25.70
C ARG A 52 24.72 26.98 -24.31
N LEU A 53 25.28 27.62 -23.29
CA LEU A 53 24.82 27.52 -21.90
C LEU A 53 23.37 27.99 -21.74
N ARG A 54 22.98 29.07 -22.45
CA ARG A 54 21.57 29.51 -22.46
C ARG A 54 20.64 28.48 -23.07
N GLN A 55 21.01 27.88 -24.20
CA GLN A 55 20.20 26.84 -24.84
C GLN A 55 20.10 25.60 -23.95
N GLU A 56 21.20 25.19 -23.31
CA GLU A 56 21.21 24.08 -22.36
C GLU A 56 20.30 24.38 -21.15
N ALA A 57 20.38 25.58 -20.59
CA ALA A 57 19.51 25.99 -19.47
C ALA A 57 18.03 26.05 -19.86
N GLU A 58 17.70 26.57 -21.04
CA GLU A 58 16.33 26.60 -21.57
C GLU A 58 15.80 25.17 -21.81
N ALA A 59 16.64 24.26 -22.32
CA ALA A 59 16.31 22.85 -22.50
C ALA A 59 16.09 22.15 -21.14
N MET A 60 16.97 22.37 -20.17
CA MET A 60 16.83 21.83 -18.81
C MET A 60 15.56 22.34 -18.12
N LEU A 61 15.24 23.63 -18.28
CA LEU A 61 14.02 24.20 -17.71
C LEU A 61 12.77 23.55 -18.30
N LYS A 62 12.74 23.36 -19.62
CA LYS A 62 11.64 22.71 -20.32
C LYS A 62 11.47 21.25 -19.89
N ASP A 63 12.57 20.51 -19.81
CA ASP A 63 12.55 19.11 -19.33
C ASP A 63 12.06 19.03 -17.88
N ALA A 64 12.56 19.91 -17.00
CA ALA A 64 12.12 19.99 -15.62
C ALA A 64 10.63 20.35 -15.49
N SER A 65 10.12 21.29 -16.30
CA SER A 65 8.69 21.64 -16.29
C SER A 65 7.82 20.47 -16.75
N THR A 66 8.20 19.78 -17.84
CA THR A 66 7.46 18.62 -18.33
C THR A 66 7.48 17.47 -17.33
N ARG A 67 8.63 17.19 -16.71
CA ARG A 67 8.74 16.18 -15.65
C ARG A 67 7.89 16.53 -14.44
N ARG A 68 7.83 17.81 -14.05
CA ARG A 68 6.99 18.28 -12.95
C ARG A 68 5.51 18.08 -13.26
N GLU A 69 5.07 18.44 -14.46
CA GLU A 69 3.68 18.24 -14.89
C GLU A 69 3.30 16.75 -14.93
N ALA A 70 4.17 15.91 -15.49
CA ALA A 70 3.97 14.46 -15.51
C ALA A 70 3.90 13.88 -14.08
N ALA A 71 4.82 14.28 -13.19
CA ALA A 71 4.80 13.81 -11.80
C ALA A 71 3.54 14.25 -11.04
N LEU A 72 3.02 15.45 -11.31
CA LEU A 72 1.76 15.91 -10.73
C LEU A 72 0.58 15.09 -11.27
N ALA A 73 0.53 14.83 -12.58
CA ALA A 73 -0.49 13.99 -13.19
C ALA A 73 -0.47 12.57 -12.60
N ASP A 74 0.71 11.95 -12.52
CA ASP A 74 0.89 10.63 -11.93
C ASP A 74 0.48 10.58 -10.46
N ALA A 75 0.86 11.60 -9.67
CA ALA A 75 0.44 11.70 -8.27
C ALA A 75 -1.08 11.80 -8.13
N THR A 76 -1.74 12.59 -8.97
CA THR A 76 -3.21 12.69 -8.95
C THR A 76 -3.88 11.38 -9.36
N ALA A 77 -3.36 10.69 -10.37
CA ALA A 77 -3.85 9.38 -10.79
C ALA A 77 -3.67 8.32 -9.70
N LEU A 78 -2.51 8.31 -9.03
CA LEU A 78 -2.21 7.42 -7.92
C LEU A 78 -3.16 7.67 -6.74
N LEU A 79 -3.39 8.93 -6.36
CA LEU A 79 -4.32 9.27 -5.29
C LEU A 79 -5.76 8.89 -5.63
N ALA A 80 -6.19 9.08 -6.89
CA ALA A 80 -7.50 8.65 -7.34
C ALA A 80 -7.64 7.12 -7.24
N GLY A 81 -6.67 6.37 -7.77
CA GLY A 81 -6.63 4.92 -7.68
C GLY A 81 -6.64 4.41 -6.24
N ALA A 82 -5.82 5.01 -5.36
CA ALA A 82 -5.76 4.66 -3.95
C ALA A 82 -7.11 4.90 -3.23
N LYS A 83 -7.82 5.99 -3.56
CA LYS A 83 -9.16 6.26 -2.99
C LYS A 83 -10.19 5.24 -3.45
N THR A 84 -10.20 4.90 -4.74
CA THR A 84 -11.10 3.88 -5.28
C THR A 84 -10.84 2.52 -4.65
N GLU A 85 -9.57 2.14 -4.51
CA GLU A 85 -9.19 0.86 -3.90
C GLU A 85 -9.51 0.83 -2.39
N ALA A 86 -9.27 1.94 -1.68
CA ALA A 86 -9.67 2.06 -0.27
C ALA A 86 -11.19 1.93 -0.10
N ALA A 87 -11.99 2.56 -0.97
CA ALA A 87 -13.45 2.43 -0.94
C ALA A 87 -13.90 0.98 -1.22
N ARG A 88 -13.28 0.31 -2.20
CA ARG A 88 -13.54 -1.09 -2.51
C ARG A 88 -13.21 -2.01 -1.34
N LEU A 89 -12.05 -1.80 -0.70
CA LEU A 89 -11.62 -2.57 0.46
C LEU A 89 -12.52 -2.34 1.67
N ALA A 90 -12.92 -1.09 1.92
CA ALA A 90 -13.85 -0.75 2.99
C ALA A 90 -15.22 -1.41 2.79
N ALA A 91 -15.75 -1.40 1.56
CA ALA A 91 -17.00 -2.08 1.22
C ALA A 91 -16.90 -3.61 1.42
N ALA A 92 -15.80 -4.22 0.96
CA ALA A 92 -15.56 -5.65 1.14
C ALA A 92 -15.42 -6.03 2.62
N ALA A 93 -14.69 -5.23 3.41
CA ALA A 93 -14.54 -5.43 4.84
C ALA A 93 -15.87 -5.29 5.60
N ALA A 94 -16.70 -4.32 5.23
CA ALA A 94 -18.04 -4.15 5.79
C ALA A 94 -18.94 -5.36 5.48
N ALA A 95 -18.92 -5.86 4.25
CA ALA A 95 -19.67 -7.05 3.85
C ALA A 95 -19.21 -8.31 4.62
N GLU A 96 -17.90 -8.53 4.75
CA GLU A 96 -17.37 -9.66 5.52
C GLU A 96 -17.70 -9.52 7.02
N ALA A 97 -17.64 -8.32 7.58
CA ALA A 97 -18.02 -8.07 8.97
C ALA A 97 -19.50 -8.40 9.21
N GLN A 98 -20.40 -7.99 8.31
CA GLN A 98 -21.82 -8.33 8.37
C GLN A 98 -22.04 -9.85 8.26
N ALA A 99 -21.37 -10.52 7.31
CA ALA A 99 -21.46 -11.97 7.15
C ALA A 99 -20.95 -12.71 8.40
N SER A 100 -19.85 -12.26 8.98
CA SER A 100 -19.30 -12.80 10.23
C SER A 100 -20.24 -12.60 11.41
N ALA A 101 -20.85 -11.41 11.54
CA ALA A 101 -21.85 -11.13 12.56
C ALA A 101 -23.07 -12.06 12.42
N ALA A 102 -23.63 -12.21 11.23
CA ALA A 102 -24.76 -13.11 10.96
C ALA A 102 -24.42 -14.57 11.28
N ARG A 103 -23.21 -15.04 10.93
CA ARG A 103 -22.75 -16.39 11.31
C ARG A 103 -22.67 -16.56 12.82
N ARG A 104 -22.16 -15.56 13.54
CA ARG A 104 -22.07 -15.58 15.02
C ARG A 104 -23.44 -15.58 15.67
N GLU A 105 -24.36 -14.78 15.14
CA GLU A 105 -25.75 -14.75 15.60
C GLU A 105 -26.42 -16.12 15.41
N GLN A 106 -26.30 -16.73 14.23
CA GLN A 106 -26.85 -18.05 13.97
C GLN A 106 -26.25 -19.12 14.90
N MET A 107 -24.93 -19.08 15.14
CA MET A 107 -24.29 -19.97 16.11
C MET A 107 -24.81 -19.75 17.52
N ALA A 108 -24.99 -18.50 17.96
CA ALA A 108 -25.56 -18.20 19.27
C ALA A 108 -27.00 -18.71 19.40
N MET A 109 -27.85 -18.47 18.38
CA MET A 109 -29.22 -18.98 18.34
C MET A 109 -29.26 -20.51 18.41
N SER A 110 -28.40 -21.20 17.66
CA SER A 110 -28.31 -22.67 17.72
C SER A 110 -27.88 -23.20 19.09
N ARG A 111 -26.97 -22.48 19.78
CA ARG A 111 -26.52 -22.84 21.14
C ARG A 111 -27.62 -22.62 22.17
N ILE A 112 -28.37 -21.52 22.04
CA ILE A 112 -29.53 -21.24 22.89
C ILE A 112 -30.57 -22.34 22.71
N ALA A 113 -30.97 -22.67 21.48
CA ALA A 113 -31.94 -23.73 21.21
C ALA A 113 -31.50 -25.10 21.75
N ALA A 114 -30.20 -25.43 21.62
CA ALA A 114 -29.64 -26.65 22.20
C ALA A 114 -29.68 -26.65 23.73
N ALA A 115 -29.35 -25.52 24.37
CA ALA A 115 -29.39 -25.36 25.82
C ALA A 115 -30.82 -25.39 26.36
N GLU A 116 -31.78 -24.78 25.67
CA GLU A 116 -33.21 -24.85 26.02
C GLU A 116 -33.72 -26.29 25.98
N LYS A 117 -33.38 -27.04 24.93
CA LYS A 117 -33.72 -28.46 24.84
C LYS A 117 -33.12 -29.27 25.99
N ALA A 118 -31.83 -29.06 26.28
CA ALA A 118 -31.16 -29.74 27.38
C ALA A 118 -31.83 -29.42 28.74
N ALA A 119 -32.14 -28.14 29.00
CA ALA A 119 -32.81 -27.73 30.24
C ALA A 119 -34.22 -28.36 30.38
N VAL A 120 -34.98 -28.47 29.30
CA VAL A 120 -36.29 -29.14 29.32
C VAL A 120 -36.14 -30.63 29.62
N ASP A 121 -35.15 -31.28 29.02
CA ASP A 121 -34.88 -32.70 29.27
C ASP A 121 -34.40 -32.94 30.71
N ASP A 122 -33.57 -32.04 31.27
CA ASP A 122 -33.14 -32.07 32.67
C ASP A 122 -34.33 -31.96 33.64
N VAL A 123 -35.27 -31.04 33.39
CA VAL A 123 -36.49 -30.89 34.20
C VAL A 123 -37.36 -32.16 34.13
N ARG A 124 -37.47 -32.78 32.95
CA ARG A 124 -38.23 -34.04 32.79
C ARG A 124 -37.58 -35.18 33.56
N ILE A 125 -36.26 -35.30 33.52
CA ILE A 125 -35.52 -36.32 34.27
C ILE A 125 -35.74 -36.11 35.78
N ALA A 126 -35.56 -34.88 36.27
CA ALA A 126 -35.80 -34.56 37.69
C ALA A 126 -37.25 -34.87 38.11
N ALA A 127 -38.24 -34.52 37.29
CA ALA A 127 -39.64 -34.84 37.56
C ALA A 127 -39.90 -36.36 37.59
N ALA A 128 -39.30 -37.12 36.67
CA ALA A 128 -39.40 -38.57 36.63
C ALA A 128 -38.76 -39.22 37.87
N GLU A 129 -37.63 -38.69 38.34
CA GLU A 129 -36.97 -39.15 39.58
C GLU A 129 -37.85 -38.89 40.81
N VAL A 130 -38.43 -37.70 40.93
CA VAL A 130 -39.36 -37.36 42.03
C VAL A 130 -40.60 -38.24 41.98
N ALA A 131 -41.20 -38.45 40.80
CA ALA A 131 -42.36 -39.32 40.64
C ALA A 131 -42.03 -40.78 40.99
N ALA A 132 -40.87 -41.29 40.57
CA ALA A 132 -40.42 -42.64 40.91
C ALA A 132 -40.12 -42.80 42.41
N ALA A 133 -39.59 -41.78 43.06
CA ALA A 133 -39.38 -41.76 44.50
C ALA A 133 -40.72 -41.77 45.26
N ALA A 134 -41.68 -40.92 44.86
CA ALA A 134 -43.02 -40.91 45.45
C ALA A 134 -43.77 -42.23 45.24
N ALA A 135 -43.69 -42.82 44.04
CA ALA A 135 -44.27 -44.12 43.75
C ALA A 135 -43.68 -45.23 44.64
N ARG A 136 -42.35 -45.24 44.86
CA ARG A 136 -41.70 -46.16 45.80
C ARG A 136 -42.25 -46.01 47.22
N THR A 137 -42.40 -44.78 47.71
CA THR A 137 -42.96 -44.52 49.04
C THR A 137 -44.39 -45.05 49.14
N VAL A 138 -45.26 -44.71 48.19
CA VAL A 138 -46.66 -45.17 48.18
C VAL A 138 -46.75 -46.70 48.11
N ILE A 139 -45.92 -47.34 47.28
CA ILE A 139 -45.86 -48.80 47.19
C ILE A 139 -45.42 -49.38 48.54
N SER A 140 -44.40 -48.81 49.20
CA SER A 140 -43.91 -49.30 50.50
C SER A 140 -44.91 -49.13 51.64
N GLU A 141 -45.71 -48.06 51.64
CA GLU A 141 -46.75 -47.80 52.64
C GLU A 141 -48.03 -48.62 52.38
N GLY A 142 -48.35 -48.88 51.10
CA GLY A 142 -49.52 -49.65 50.67
C GLY A 142 -49.29 -51.16 50.61
N LEU A 143 -48.06 -51.64 50.81
CA LEU A 143 -47.72 -53.06 50.78
C LEU A 143 -48.28 -53.77 52.02
N THR A 144 -49.40 -54.45 51.83
CA THR A 144 -49.99 -55.34 52.84
C THR A 144 -49.66 -56.79 52.51
N ALA A 145 -49.60 -57.68 53.50
CA ALA A 145 -49.30 -59.10 53.29
C ALA A 145 -50.23 -59.78 52.26
N GLN A 146 -51.45 -59.25 52.07
CA GLN A 146 -52.42 -59.72 51.09
C GLN A 146 -52.12 -59.22 49.66
N ALA A 147 -51.64 -57.99 49.51
CA ALA A 147 -51.20 -57.44 48.23
C ALA A 147 -49.92 -58.11 47.72
N ASP A 148 -48.99 -58.46 48.62
CA ASP A 148 -47.77 -59.19 48.28
C ASP A 148 -48.04 -60.57 47.69
N GLY A 149 -48.96 -61.33 48.28
CA GLY A 149 -49.34 -62.65 47.77
C GLY A 149 -49.90 -62.58 46.33
N VAL A 150 -50.78 -61.60 46.06
CA VAL A 150 -51.35 -61.38 44.72
C VAL A 150 -50.27 -60.98 43.71
N LEU A 151 -49.30 -60.15 44.10
CA LEU A 151 -48.19 -59.74 43.22
C LEU A 151 -47.26 -60.92 42.88
N VAL A 152 -46.97 -61.79 43.84
CA VAL A 152 -46.19 -63.03 43.63
C VAL A 152 -46.92 -63.96 42.67
N ASP A 153 -48.22 -64.19 42.86
CA ASP A 153 -49.02 -65.03 41.98
C ASP A 153 -49.11 -64.45 40.56
N GLN A 154 -49.25 -63.13 40.42
CA GLN A 154 -49.22 -62.45 39.11
C GLN A 154 -47.86 -62.57 38.42
N ALA A 155 -46.75 -62.43 39.16
CA ALA A 155 -45.40 -62.61 38.62
C ALA A 155 -45.17 -64.06 38.15
N ILE A 156 -45.62 -65.05 38.93
CA ILE A 156 -45.55 -66.47 38.57
C ILE A 156 -46.37 -66.74 37.30
N ASN A 157 -47.58 -66.18 37.21
CA ASN A 157 -48.43 -66.32 36.02
C ASN A 157 -47.93 -65.56 34.79
N GLY A 158 -47.08 -64.54 34.95
CA GLY A 158 -46.47 -63.75 33.87
C GLY A 158 -45.17 -64.35 33.29
N LEU A 159 -44.48 -65.23 34.03
CA LEU A 159 -43.26 -65.93 33.58
C LEU A 159 -43.39 -66.65 32.22
N PRO A 160 -44.49 -67.35 31.90
CA PRO A 160 -44.66 -68.03 30.62
C PRO A 160 -44.60 -67.07 29.43
N ALA A 161 -45.17 -65.86 29.54
CA ALA A 161 -45.19 -64.87 28.47
C ALA A 161 -43.80 -64.26 28.20
N ALA A 162 -43.04 -63.97 29.27
CA ALA A 162 -41.68 -63.44 29.16
C ALA A 162 -40.68 -64.48 28.60
N LEU A 163 -40.88 -65.76 28.93
CA LEU A 163 -40.04 -66.86 28.42
C LEU A 163 -40.43 -67.28 26.99
N ALA A 164 -41.68 -67.07 26.57
CA ALA A 164 -42.11 -67.30 25.18
C ALA A 164 -41.45 -66.33 24.19
N GLY A 165 -41.31 -65.05 24.55
CA GLY A 165 -40.63 -64.05 23.70
C GLY A 165 -39.14 -64.31 23.46
N ARG A 166 -38.47 -65.07 24.35
CA ARG A 166 -37.06 -65.47 24.21
C ARG A 166 -36.86 -66.74 23.37
N ARG A 167 -37.90 -67.56 23.17
CA ARG A 167 -37.84 -68.80 22.37
C ARG A 167 -38.17 -68.58 20.88
N ALA A 168 -38.64 -67.40 20.50
CA ALA A 168 -39.02 -67.04 19.14
C ALA A 168 -38.02 -66.12 18.41
N ALA A 169 -36.86 -65.84 19.03
CA ALA A 169 -35.70 -65.16 18.45
C ALA A 169 -34.52 -66.13 18.44
#